data_AF-A0A150AR88-F1
#
_entry.id   AF-A0A150AR88-F1
#
_cell.length_a   1.000
_cell.length_b   1.000
_cell.length_c   1.000
_cell.angle_alpha   90.00
_cell.angle_beta   90.00
_cell.angle_gamma   90.00
#
_symmetry.space_group_name_H-M   'P 1'
#
loop_
_entity.id
_entity.type
_entity.pdbx_description
1 polymer ?
#
loop_
_entity_poly.entity_id
_entity_poly.type
_entity_poly.pdbx_seq_one_letter_code
_entity_poly.pdbx_strand_id
1 'polypeptide(L)'
;MKIQELLKFIALNILVLALFSCSHDELDDSPSTLPIQVNTFATYSIASFSKSGRVDIEMDENDKIIVRVNLNQAVTEENAVKIYNGLFDGTEQEVYLTLNPIPAGQTSSVTEVHQSDNGESIQFEDLVKANRNLRVLLNSEEPYSINVFTDLGENAFVQSGEKNYPLYDKDSSIVAETVMLPRENASQMLVAVKLIEKEDSKEYYPSIITGSAATGSLINEVIVSLPPILKFGNETTGNISFANLSDFTDPMAIDNGFMTVTEESTAGLEIGRGDVGGNELTGSYNDYVFDNEKNKSYKGTVRLQERRNGYTLIGYQMHSGDHNPSQNSSVGLYISNHIQYNEGEVTQLVEYQSKSESVFYSDVRQLKYNELLVSDYHIRMFQGTEDKGGDYYVVSNIGTAAYTGTTSETSITYFEDIIAEPLKVKLKQRVNGQTEGVIEFASSINPEERYEITIYKGTDINEEHPTALVNLLSVKSSDGNVSYRDLHSDANGNSIDYIDMVGGQNHYRVKRKIDGGTYEYIGYGIVE
;
A
#
# COMPACT_ATOMS: atom_id res chain seq x y z
N MET A 1 -60.68 8.28 38.18
CA MET A 1 -61.27 9.46 37.51
C MET A 1 -62.78 9.24 37.38
N LYS A 2 -63.62 10.13 37.94
CA LYS A 2 -65.09 9.95 37.89
C LYS A 2 -65.56 9.98 36.42
N ILE A 3 -66.52 9.14 36.04
CA ILE A 3 -67.01 9.01 34.64
C ILE A 3 -67.38 10.38 34.02
N GLN A 4 -67.83 11.34 34.84
CA GLN A 4 -68.10 12.72 34.41
C GLN A 4 -66.86 13.52 34.00
N GLU A 5 -65.68 13.26 34.57
CA GLU A 5 -64.42 13.91 34.21
C GLU A 5 -63.87 13.35 32.88
N LEU A 6 -64.06 12.04 32.64
CA LEU A 6 -63.69 11.39 31.37
C LEU A 6 -64.56 11.88 30.20
N LEU A 7 -65.86 12.05 30.42
CA LEU A 7 -66.78 12.63 29.43
C LEU A 7 -66.47 14.09 29.11
N LYS A 8 -66.07 14.90 30.10
CA LYS A 8 -65.62 16.28 29.87
C LYS A 8 -64.30 16.33 29.10
N PHE A 9 -63.37 15.43 29.40
CA PHE A 9 -62.09 15.34 28.68
C PHE A 9 -62.28 14.90 27.22
N ILE A 10 -63.16 13.93 26.95
CA ILE A 10 -63.48 13.49 25.59
C ILE A 10 -64.25 14.57 24.82
N ALA A 11 -65.22 15.24 25.46
CA ALA A 11 -65.95 16.34 24.83
C ALA A 11 -65.06 17.56 24.51
N LEU A 12 -64.06 17.85 25.35
CA LEU A 12 -63.10 18.93 25.11
C LEU A 12 -62.14 18.60 23.96
N ASN A 13 -61.71 17.34 23.82
CA ASN A 13 -60.84 16.92 22.71
C ASN A 13 -61.59 16.84 21.37
N ILE A 14 -62.89 16.48 21.37
CA ILE A 14 -63.72 16.51 20.16
C ILE A 14 -64.02 17.96 19.72
N LEU A 15 -64.07 18.91 20.66
CA LEU A 15 -64.26 20.34 20.34
C LEU A 15 -62.99 20.99 19.75
N VAL A 16 -61.79 20.54 20.13
CA VAL A 16 -60.52 21.02 19.55
C VAL A 16 -60.28 20.48 18.14
N LEU A 17 -60.81 19.29 17.82
CA LEU A 17 -60.79 18.73 16.46
C LEU A 17 -61.80 19.37 15.50
N ALA A 18 -62.76 20.15 16.00
CA ALA A 18 -63.80 20.79 15.18
C ALA A 18 -63.48 22.24 14.78
N LEU A 19 -62.35 22.81 15.20
CA LEU A 19 -61.91 24.18 14.83
C LEU A 19 -60.95 24.24 13.63
N PHE A 20 -60.70 23.12 12.94
CA PHE A 20 -60.00 23.08 11.65
C PHE A 20 -60.93 22.72 10.47
N SER A 21 -62.23 23.04 10.58
CA SER A 21 -63.18 22.89 9.48
C SER A 21 -63.78 24.24 9.09
N CYS A 22 -63.13 24.87 8.11
CA CYS A 22 -63.60 25.87 7.13
C CYS A 22 -62.33 26.41 6.45
N SER A 23 -62.18 26.43 5.14
CA SER A 23 -63.17 26.58 4.07
C SER A 23 -62.96 25.59 2.93
N HIS A 24 -64.00 25.41 2.12
CA HIS A 24 -63.85 25.11 0.69
C HIS A 24 -62.72 25.98 0.13
N ASP A 25 -61.56 25.38 -0.13
CA ASP A 25 -60.73 25.78 -1.25
C ASP A 25 -60.81 24.61 -2.22
N GLU A 26 -61.01 24.95 -3.49
CA GLU A 26 -60.97 24.02 -4.59
C GLU A 26 -59.75 23.11 -4.40
N LEU A 27 -59.93 21.79 -4.54
CA LEU A 27 -58.79 20.92 -4.79
C LEU A 27 -58.16 21.53 -6.03
N ASP A 28 -57.08 22.28 -5.79
CA ASP A 28 -56.21 22.78 -6.83
C ASP A 28 -55.60 21.53 -7.45
N ASP A 29 -56.34 20.95 -8.40
CA ASP A 29 -55.89 19.91 -9.33
C ASP A 29 -54.81 20.49 -10.26
N SER A 30 -54.22 21.67 -9.94
CA SER A 30 -53.00 22.10 -10.58
C SER A 30 -51.86 21.17 -10.15
N PRO A 31 -51.20 20.52 -11.11
CA PRO A 31 -50.11 19.59 -10.83
C PRO A 31 -48.98 20.28 -10.05
N SER A 32 -48.39 19.54 -9.12
CA SER A 32 -47.30 20.03 -8.29
C SER A 32 -46.10 20.41 -9.17
N THR A 33 -45.52 21.58 -8.92
CA THR A 33 -44.28 22.03 -9.59
C THR A 33 -43.01 21.48 -8.93
N LEU A 34 -43.16 20.60 -7.94
CA LEU A 34 -42.04 19.90 -7.32
C LEU A 34 -41.57 18.74 -8.21
N PRO A 35 -40.26 18.49 -8.27
CA PRO A 35 -39.76 17.37 -9.06
C PRO A 35 -40.22 16.04 -8.46
N ILE A 36 -40.77 15.17 -9.30
CA ILE A 36 -41.12 13.79 -8.97
C ILE A 36 -39.94 12.84 -9.20
N GLN A 37 -38.99 13.23 -10.05
CA GLN A 37 -37.76 12.47 -10.30
C GLN A 37 -36.56 13.42 -10.37
N VAL A 38 -35.45 13.04 -9.74
CA VAL A 38 -34.19 13.79 -9.75
C VAL A 38 -33.03 12.83 -9.95
N ASN A 39 -32.21 13.10 -10.96
CA ASN A 39 -30.93 12.43 -11.19
C ASN A 39 -29.80 13.44 -10.97
N THR A 40 -28.90 13.14 -10.02
CA THR A 40 -27.78 14.01 -9.65
C THR A 40 -26.45 13.42 -10.12
N PHE A 41 -25.66 14.25 -10.79
CA PHE A 41 -24.34 13.91 -11.29
C PHE A 41 -23.30 14.85 -10.68
N ALA A 42 -22.17 14.33 -10.19
CA ALA A 42 -21.07 15.17 -9.73
C ALA A 42 -20.39 15.85 -10.92
N THR A 43 -19.94 17.09 -10.77
CA THR A 43 -19.10 17.75 -11.78
C THR A 43 -17.66 17.85 -11.33
N TYR A 44 -16.73 17.91 -12.28
CA TYR A 44 -15.30 17.95 -12.03
C TYR A 44 -14.67 19.17 -12.71
N SER A 45 -13.76 19.85 -12.03
CA SER A 45 -12.96 20.91 -12.67
C SER A 45 -11.96 20.29 -13.62
N ILE A 46 -11.80 20.84 -14.83
CA ILE A 46 -10.75 20.38 -15.73
C ILE A 46 -9.35 20.63 -15.14
N ALA A 47 -9.20 21.69 -14.35
CA ALA A 47 -7.90 22.16 -13.87
C ALA A 47 -7.33 21.29 -12.74
N SER A 48 -8.14 20.45 -12.10
CA SER A 48 -7.73 19.61 -10.97
C SER A 48 -8.31 18.21 -10.99
N PHE A 49 -9.30 17.92 -11.86
CA PHE A 49 -10.10 16.69 -11.83
C PHE A 49 -10.74 16.40 -10.47
N SER A 50 -10.90 17.43 -9.64
CA SER A 50 -11.59 17.35 -8.37
C SER A 50 -13.03 17.83 -8.52
N LYS A 51 -13.90 17.32 -7.64
CA LYS A 51 -15.31 17.71 -7.62
C LYS A 51 -15.48 19.22 -7.50
N SER A 52 -16.21 19.79 -8.45
CA SER A 52 -16.43 21.22 -8.61
C SER A 52 -17.89 21.63 -8.48
N GLY A 53 -18.80 20.69 -8.24
CA GLY A 53 -20.23 20.95 -8.20
C GLY A 53 -21.07 19.71 -8.49
N ARG A 54 -22.30 19.95 -8.97
CA ARG A 54 -23.23 18.93 -9.43
C ARG A 54 -24.15 19.44 -10.54
N VAL A 55 -24.75 18.51 -11.27
CA VAL A 55 -25.85 18.71 -12.21
C VAL A 55 -27.04 17.90 -11.71
N ASP A 56 -28.18 18.55 -11.56
CA ASP A 56 -29.45 17.92 -11.23
C ASP A 56 -30.34 17.95 -12.49
N ILE A 57 -30.83 16.78 -12.90
CA ILE A 57 -31.83 16.63 -13.97
C ILE A 57 -33.13 16.22 -13.30
N GLU A 58 -34.12 17.10 -13.40
CA GLU A 58 -35.37 17.07 -12.65
C GLU A 58 -36.55 16.91 -13.63
N MET A 59 -37.55 16.09 -13.27
CA MET A 59 -38.83 15.99 -13.98
C MET A 59 -39.98 16.21 -12.99
N ASP A 60 -40.97 17.02 -13.34
CA ASP A 60 -42.19 17.24 -12.56
C ASP A 60 -43.38 16.41 -13.06
N GLU A 61 -44.56 16.60 -12.46
CA GLU A 61 -45.80 15.90 -12.81
C GLU A 61 -46.35 16.23 -14.22
N ASN A 62 -45.81 17.26 -14.88
CA ASN A 62 -46.21 17.72 -16.22
C ASN A 62 -45.22 17.30 -17.32
N ASP A 63 -44.33 16.35 -17.04
CA ASP A 63 -43.20 15.98 -17.91
C ASP A 63 -42.27 17.17 -18.22
N LYS A 64 -42.27 18.21 -17.39
CA LYS A 64 -41.36 19.34 -17.53
C LYS A 64 -39.98 18.93 -17.04
N ILE A 65 -38.99 19.05 -17.92
CA ILE A 65 -37.60 18.69 -17.63
C ILE A 65 -36.83 19.96 -17.27
N ILE A 66 -36.23 19.99 -16.09
CA ILE A 66 -35.34 21.05 -15.63
C ILE A 66 -33.93 20.50 -15.49
N VAL A 67 -32.96 21.19 -16.10
CA VAL A 67 -31.52 20.94 -15.88
C VAL A 67 -30.95 22.07 -15.05
N ARG A 68 -30.42 21.73 -13.87
CA ARG A 68 -29.82 22.66 -12.92
C ARG A 68 -28.34 22.35 -12.77
N VAL A 69 -27.49 23.31 -13.12
CA VAL A 69 -26.04 23.22 -12.88
C VAL A 69 -25.71 24.03 -11.64
N ASN A 70 -25.03 23.42 -10.67
CA ASN A 70 -24.60 24.06 -9.43
C ASN A 70 -23.10 23.82 -9.20
N LEU A 71 -22.30 24.87 -9.35
CA LEU A 71 -20.87 24.84 -9.07
C LEU A 71 -20.59 25.20 -7.60
N ASN A 72 -19.49 24.69 -7.06
CA ASN A 72 -19.01 24.97 -5.71
C ASN A 72 -18.41 26.38 -5.58
N GLN A 73 -18.01 26.98 -6.71
CA GLN A 73 -17.42 28.32 -6.78
C GLN A 73 -18.10 29.14 -7.87
N ALA A 74 -18.18 30.45 -7.65
CA ALA A 74 -18.76 31.36 -8.62
C ALA A 74 -17.85 31.51 -9.84
N VAL A 75 -18.45 31.61 -11.02
CA VAL A 75 -17.70 31.87 -12.26
C VAL A 75 -17.27 33.33 -12.32
N THR A 76 -16.08 33.61 -12.83
CA THR A 76 -15.54 34.98 -12.92
C THR A 76 -16.11 35.76 -14.09
N GLU A 77 -16.45 35.05 -15.17
CA GLU A 77 -17.07 35.55 -16.39
C GLU A 77 -18.32 34.71 -16.69
N GLU A 78 -19.13 35.12 -17.67
CA GLU A 78 -20.26 34.30 -18.10
C GLU A 78 -19.75 33.01 -18.76
N ASN A 79 -20.13 31.85 -18.21
CA ASN A 79 -19.73 30.57 -18.74
C ASN A 79 -20.89 29.90 -19.50
N ALA A 80 -20.65 29.51 -20.75
CA ALA A 80 -21.62 28.74 -21.52
C ALA A 80 -21.74 27.32 -20.97
N VAL A 81 -22.93 26.73 -21.08
CA VAL A 81 -23.19 25.35 -20.64
C VAL A 81 -23.79 24.57 -21.79
N LYS A 82 -23.17 23.46 -22.17
CA LYS A 82 -23.58 22.63 -23.32
C LYS A 82 -23.53 21.15 -22.96
N ILE A 83 -24.45 20.37 -23.49
CA ILE A 83 -24.43 18.90 -23.46
C ILE A 83 -24.02 18.39 -24.84
N TYR A 84 -23.10 17.43 -24.87
CA TYR A 84 -22.51 16.82 -26.05
C TYR A 84 -22.85 15.34 -26.15
N ASN A 85 -22.85 14.81 -27.37
CA ASN A 85 -22.99 13.38 -27.63
C ASN A 85 -21.72 12.60 -27.23
N GLY A 86 -21.87 11.51 -26.47
CA GLY A 86 -20.78 10.58 -26.14
C GLY A 86 -20.09 10.83 -24.80
N LEU A 87 -18.98 10.13 -24.59
CA LEU A 87 -18.11 10.24 -23.42
C LEU A 87 -17.31 11.54 -23.43
N PHE A 88 -16.99 12.07 -22.26
CA PHE A 88 -15.97 13.10 -22.16
C PHE A 88 -14.60 12.53 -22.55
N ASP A 89 -14.03 13.06 -23.63
CA ASP A 89 -12.68 12.75 -24.13
C ASP A 89 -11.89 14.02 -24.50
N GLY A 90 -12.45 15.21 -24.24
CA GLY A 90 -11.81 16.48 -24.54
C GLY A 90 -11.74 16.83 -26.03
N THR A 91 -12.36 16.03 -26.89
CA THR A 91 -12.42 16.30 -28.33
C THR A 91 -13.68 17.07 -28.70
N GLU A 92 -13.70 17.65 -29.89
CA GLU A 92 -14.90 18.27 -30.44
C GLU A 92 -15.94 17.18 -30.76
N GLN A 93 -17.13 17.38 -30.21
CA GLN A 93 -18.27 16.49 -30.36
C GLN A 93 -19.48 17.32 -30.80
N GLU A 94 -20.48 16.65 -31.37
CA GLU A 94 -21.74 17.30 -31.72
C GLU A 94 -22.46 17.78 -30.44
N VAL A 95 -22.84 19.05 -30.44
CA VAL A 95 -23.67 19.64 -29.37
C VAL A 95 -25.07 19.05 -29.49
N TYR A 96 -25.53 18.44 -28.42
CA TYR A 96 -26.89 17.91 -28.30
C TYR A 96 -27.87 18.99 -27.84
N LEU A 97 -27.46 19.76 -26.83
CA LEU A 97 -28.32 20.74 -26.17
C LEU A 97 -27.49 21.90 -25.62
N THR A 98 -27.90 23.12 -25.95
CA THR A 98 -27.40 24.34 -25.32
C THR A 98 -28.26 24.74 -24.14
N LEU A 99 -27.64 24.94 -22.98
CA LEU A 99 -28.31 25.31 -21.73
C LEU A 99 -28.11 26.81 -21.42
N ASN A 100 -28.90 27.34 -20.48
CA ASN A 100 -28.70 28.69 -19.98
C ASN A 100 -27.29 28.84 -19.38
N PRO A 101 -26.56 29.90 -19.75
CA PRO A 101 -25.21 30.14 -19.24
C PRO A 101 -25.24 30.43 -17.74
N ILE A 102 -24.08 30.28 -17.09
CA ILE A 102 -23.88 30.68 -15.69
C ILE A 102 -23.37 32.12 -15.70
N PRO A 103 -24.12 33.11 -15.17
CA PRO A 103 -23.69 34.50 -15.19
C PRO A 103 -22.46 34.74 -14.30
N ALA A 104 -21.65 35.75 -14.66
CA ALA A 104 -20.53 36.19 -13.84
C ALA A 104 -20.95 36.48 -12.38
N GLY A 105 -20.18 35.95 -11.42
CA GLY A 105 -20.46 36.07 -9.99
C GLY A 105 -21.51 35.09 -9.45
N GLN A 106 -22.11 34.25 -10.29
CA GLN A 106 -23.06 33.22 -9.88
C GLN A 106 -22.41 31.83 -9.86
N THR A 107 -23.02 30.91 -9.12
CA THR A 107 -22.61 29.50 -9.05
C THR A 107 -23.53 28.58 -9.85
N SER A 108 -24.67 29.06 -10.35
CA SER A 108 -25.69 28.17 -10.89
C SER A 108 -26.43 28.75 -12.10
N SER A 109 -26.97 27.84 -12.90
CA SER A 109 -27.94 28.12 -13.94
C SER A 109 -29.05 27.06 -13.93
N VAL A 110 -30.22 27.44 -14.44
CA VAL A 110 -31.40 26.58 -14.54
C VAL A 110 -31.94 26.70 -15.95
N THR A 111 -32.18 25.57 -16.61
CA THR A 111 -32.74 25.52 -17.96
C THR A 111 -33.93 24.60 -17.98
N GLU A 112 -35.04 25.07 -18.56
CA GLU A 112 -36.17 24.23 -18.91
C GLU A 112 -35.98 23.69 -20.31
N VAL A 113 -36.14 22.38 -20.48
CA VAL A 113 -35.78 21.67 -21.69
C VAL A 113 -37.02 21.00 -22.29
N HIS A 114 -37.24 21.23 -23.58
CA HIS A 114 -38.33 20.58 -24.34
C HIS A 114 -37.85 19.97 -25.67
N GLN A 115 -36.75 20.49 -26.24
CA GLN A 115 -36.26 20.15 -27.56
C GLN A 115 -34.73 20.31 -27.63
N SER A 116 -34.06 19.46 -28.40
CA SER A 116 -32.63 19.52 -28.68
C SER A 116 -32.30 20.66 -29.67
N ASP A 117 -31.03 21.01 -29.79
CA ASP A 117 -30.56 22.04 -30.72
C ASP A 117 -30.84 21.67 -32.20
N ASN A 118 -31.02 20.36 -32.47
CA ASN A 118 -31.39 19.83 -33.79
C ASN A 118 -32.91 19.76 -34.03
N GLY A 119 -33.74 20.21 -33.07
CA GLY A 119 -35.19 20.22 -33.20
C GLY A 119 -35.89 18.91 -32.84
N GLU A 120 -35.20 17.96 -32.18
CA GLU A 120 -35.83 16.73 -31.70
C GLU A 120 -36.44 16.94 -30.31
N SER A 121 -37.64 16.43 -30.04
CA SER A 121 -38.23 16.50 -28.71
C SER A 121 -37.40 15.69 -27.71
N ILE A 122 -37.18 16.25 -26.52
CA ILE A 122 -36.40 15.61 -25.45
C ILE A 122 -37.34 14.99 -24.42
N GLN A 123 -37.09 13.73 -24.07
CA GLN A 123 -37.68 13.03 -22.93
C GLN A 123 -36.69 12.97 -21.77
N PHE A 124 -37.18 12.77 -20.56
CA PHE A 124 -36.33 12.70 -19.37
C PHE A 124 -35.26 11.61 -19.49
N GLU A 125 -35.66 10.44 -19.99
CA GLU A 125 -34.78 9.30 -20.26
C GLU A 125 -33.63 9.62 -21.22
N ASP A 126 -33.82 10.55 -22.17
CA ASP A 126 -32.79 10.91 -23.14
C ASP A 126 -31.58 11.59 -22.46
N LEU A 127 -31.80 12.25 -21.32
CA LEU A 127 -30.73 12.91 -20.57
C LEU A 127 -30.13 12.02 -19.48
N VAL A 128 -30.91 11.09 -18.91
CA VAL A 128 -30.46 10.26 -17.79
C VAL A 128 -30.05 8.84 -18.16
N LYS A 129 -30.26 8.40 -19.41
CA LYS A 129 -29.80 7.09 -19.90
C LYS A 129 -28.79 7.21 -21.02
N ALA A 130 -28.96 8.15 -21.95
CA ALA A 130 -28.06 8.25 -23.09
C ALA A 130 -26.65 8.69 -22.69
N ASN A 131 -25.67 8.15 -23.41
CA ASN A 131 -24.27 8.51 -23.25
C ASN A 131 -24.03 9.94 -23.76
N ARG A 132 -23.88 10.85 -22.80
CA ARG A 132 -23.71 12.29 -23.01
C ARG A 132 -22.67 12.82 -22.03
N ASN A 133 -22.12 14.00 -22.33
CA ASN A 133 -21.31 14.74 -21.37
C ASN A 133 -21.71 16.21 -21.35
N LEU A 134 -21.72 16.80 -20.15
CA LEU A 134 -21.97 18.22 -19.96
C LEU A 134 -20.62 18.92 -19.78
N ARG A 135 -20.48 20.06 -20.47
CA ARG A 135 -19.30 20.94 -20.35
C ARG A 135 -19.77 22.36 -20.02
N VAL A 136 -19.10 22.96 -19.04
CA VAL A 136 -19.14 24.39 -18.77
C VAL A 136 -17.90 24.99 -19.40
N LEU A 137 -18.09 25.89 -20.36
CA LEU A 137 -17.02 26.50 -21.16
C LEU A 137 -16.72 27.90 -20.64
N LEU A 138 -15.45 28.29 -20.67
CA LEU A 138 -14.98 29.65 -20.42
C LEU A 138 -15.26 30.57 -21.60
N ASN A 139 -15.28 30.02 -22.82
CA ASN A 139 -15.63 30.73 -24.05
C ASN A 139 -16.63 29.91 -24.88
N SER A 140 -17.81 30.47 -25.15
CA SER A 140 -18.90 29.78 -25.85
C SER A 140 -18.53 29.31 -27.26
N GLU A 141 -17.61 30.00 -27.91
CA GLU A 141 -17.18 29.79 -29.29
C GLU A 141 -16.05 28.77 -29.41
N GLU A 142 -15.42 28.40 -28.28
CA GLU A 142 -14.28 27.48 -28.26
C GLU A 142 -14.66 26.19 -27.50
N PRO A 143 -14.98 25.08 -28.20
CA PRO A 143 -15.45 23.84 -27.58
C PRO A 143 -14.41 23.17 -26.66
N TYR A 144 -13.16 23.62 -26.73
CA TYR A 144 -12.03 23.16 -25.93
C TYR A 144 -11.73 24.05 -24.71
N SER A 145 -12.42 25.17 -24.55
CA SER A 145 -12.25 26.10 -23.42
C SER A 145 -12.97 25.60 -22.16
N ILE A 146 -12.79 24.33 -21.81
CA ILE A 146 -13.55 23.66 -20.76
C ILE A 146 -13.11 24.18 -19.38
N ASN A 147 -14.06 24.47 -18.50
CA ASN A 147 -13.81 24.78 -17.08
C ASN A 147 -14.21 23.60 -16.19
N VAL A 148 -15.42 23.10 -16.41
CA VAL A 148 -16.04 22.03 -15.65
C VAL A 148 -16.67 21.03 -16.61
N PHE A 149 -16.58 19.75 -16.27
CA PHE A 149 -17.18 18.69 -17.07
C PHE A 149 -17.84 17.63 -16.18
N THR A 150 -18.72 16.85 -16.79
CA THR A 150 -19.22 15.59 -16.23
C THR A 150 -19.76 14.70 -17.33
N ASP A 151 -19.70 13.38 -17.14
CA ASP A 151 -20.47 12.44 -17.95
C ASP A 151 -21.85 12.25 -17.34
N LEU A 152 -22.85 12.10 -18.21
CA LEU A 152 -24.25 11.87 -17.87
C LEU A 152 -24.67 10.48 -18.35
N GLY A 153 -25.84 10.05 -17.88
CA GLY A 153 -26.43 8.79 -18.30
C GLY A 153 -25.69 7.57 -17.77
N GLU A 154 -25.62 6.51 -18.57
CA GLU A 154 -24.92 5.26 -18.22
C GLU A 154 -23.41 5.45 -18.00
N ASN A 155 -22.84 6.52 -18.56
CA ASN A 155 -21.44 6.86 -18.44
C ASN A 155 -21.11 7.75 -17.23
N ALA A 156 -22.09 8.08 -16.40
CA ALA A 156 -21.87 8.92 -15.23
C ALA A 156 -20.70 8.43 -14.37
N PHE A 157 -19.90 9.38 -13.87
CA PHE A 157 -18.82 9.06 -12.95
C PHE A 157 -19.37 8.53 -11.62
N VAL A 158 -18.68 7.56 -11.03
CA VAL A 158 -18.99 7.08 -9.69
C VAL A 158 -18.77 8.21 -8.69
N GLN A 159 -19.83 8.64 -8.00
CA GLN A 159 -19.77 9.85 -7.17
C GLN A 159 -18.69 9.81 -6.07
N SER A 160 -18.26 8.62 -5.63
CA SER A 160 -17.18 8.43 -4.66
C SER A 160 -15.99 7.63 -5.20
N GLY A 161 -15.91 7.44 -6.52
CA GLY A 161 -14.92 6.57 -7.15
C GLY A 161 -13.59 7.23 -7.49
N GLU A 162 -13.47 8.56 -7.33
CA GLU A 162 -12.25 9.29 -7.67
C GLU A 162 -11.04 8.78 -6.87
N LYS A 163 -9.92 8.56 -7.57
CA LYS A 163 -8.65 8.16 -6.97
C LYS A 163 -7.53 9.06 -7.43
N ASN A 164 -6.73 9.53 -6.47
CA ASN A 164 -5.61 10.43 -6.69
C ASN A 164 -4.31 9.72 -6.31
N TYR A 165 -3.32 9.80 -7.18
CA TYR A 165 -1.99 9.21 -6.99
C TYR A 165 -0.93 10.29 -7.18
N PRO A 166 -0.17 10.66 -6.12
CA PRO A 166 0.93 11.60 -6.25
C PRO A 166 2.09 10.96 -7.03
N LEU A 167 2.72 11.75 -7.91
CA LEU A 167 3.94 11.37 -8.60
C LEU A 167 5.12 12.12 -8.00
N TYR A 168 6.18 11.40 -7.67
CA TYR A 168 7.36 11.91 -7.00
C TYR A 168 8.55 11.96 -7.94
N ASP A 169 9.36 13.01 -7.83
CA ASP A 169 10.68 13.06 -8.44
C ASP A 169 11.71 12.21 -7.68
N LYS A 170 12.96 12.22 -8.15
CA LYS A 170 14.07 11.53 -7.51
C LYS A 170 14.37 12.00 -6.08
N ASP A 171 13.97 13.22 -5.72
CA ASP A 171 14.21 13.86 -4.43
C ASP A 171 12.98 13.73 -3.51
N SER A 172 12.00 12.87 -3.88
CA SER A 172 10.75 12.62 -3.15
C SER A 172 9.83 13.84 -3.04
N SER A 173 9.95 14.81 -3.95
CA SER A 173 9.01 15.93 -4.07
C SER A 173 7.88 15.57 -5.02
N ILE A 174 6.65 15.96 -4.69
CA ILE A 174 5.50 15.76 -5.59
C ILE A 174 5.66 16.72 -6.76
N VAL A 175 5.66 16.19 -7.98
CA VAL A 175 5.77 16.97 -9.24
C VAL A 175 4.50 16.90 -10.08
N ALA A 176 3.68 15.88 -9.87
CA ALA A 176 2.42 15.69 -10.58
C ALA A 176 1.42 14.91 -9.74
N GLU A 177 0.17 14.92 -10.18
CA GLU A 177 -0.92 14.13 -9.62
C GLU A 177 -1.63 13.39 -10.75
N THR A 178 -1.88 12.10 -10.56
CA THR A 178 -2.72 11.29 -11.44
C THR A 178 -4.09 11.15 -10.81
N VAL A 179 -5.14 11.44 -11.57
CA VAL A 179 -6.53 11.27 -11.15
C VAL A 179 -7.20 10.23 -12.02
N MET A 180 -7.91 9.29 -11.40
CA MET A 180 -8.69 8.26 -12.07
C MET A 180 -10.17 8.40 -11.66
N LEU A 181 -11.05 8.53 -12.65
CA LEU A 181 -12.49 8.72 -12.47
C LEU A 181 -13.25 7.55 -13.10
N PRO A 182 -13.59 6.51 -12.32
CA PRO A 182 -14.38 5.39 -12.80
C PRO A 182 -15.82 5.82 -13.10
N ARG A 183 -16.48 5.07 -13.97
CA ARG A 183 -17.87 5.29 -14.38
C ARG A 183 -18.76 4.19 -13.82
N GLU A 184 -20.02 4.52 -13.56
CA GLU A 184 -20.99 3.61 -12.93
C GLU A 184 -21.24 2.36 -13.78
N ASN A 185 -21.50 2.52 -15.08
CA ASN A 185 -21.88 1.39 -15.97
C ASN A 185 -21.05 1.31 -17.26
N ALA A 186 -20.02 2.15 -17.41
CA ALA A 186 -19.21 2.16 -18.63
C ALA A 186 -18.06 1.15 -18.56
N SER A 187 -17.61 0.70 -19.73
CA SER A 187 -16.42 -0.15 -19.87
C SER A 187 -15.10 0.62 -19.77
N GLN A 188 -15.14 1.93 -19.55
CA GLN A 188 -13.96 2.79 -19.62
C GLN A 188 -13.90 3.76 -18.44
N MET A 189 -12.71 3.99 -17.91
CA MET A 189 -12.41 4.99 -16.89
C MET A 189 -11.69 6.19 -17.50
N LEU A 190 -11.91 7.40 -16.98
CA LEU A 190 -11.11 8.56 -17.36
C LEU A 190 -9.85 8.62 -16.48
N VAL A 191 -8.68 8.72 -17.10
CA VAL A 191 -7.40 8.93 -16.41
C VAL A 191 -6.87 10.29 -16.80
N ALA A 192 -6.43 11.07 -15.83
CA ALA A 192 -5.81 12.36 -16.03
C ALA A 192 -4.49 12.46 -15.27
N VAL A 193 -3.55 13.22 -15.80
CA VAL A 193 -2.30 13.60 -15.14
C VAL A 193 -2.19 15.11 -15.18
N LYS A 194 -1.91 15.70 -14.03
CA LYS A 194 -1.67 17.12 -13.86
C LYS A 194 -0.27 17.34 -13.32
N LEU A 195 0.54 18.12 -14.03
CA LEU A 195 1.80 18.65 -13.52
C LEU A 195 1.54 19.82 -12.57
N ILE A 196 2.26 19.84 -11.45
CA ILE A 196 2.24 20.98 -10.52
C ILE A 196 2.93 22.18 -11.18
N GLU A 197 4.12 21.95 -11.74
CA GLU A 197 4.87 22.93 -12.51
C GLU A 197 5.26 22.33 -13.86
N LYS A 198 5.26 23.15 -14.90
CA LYS A 198 5.79 22.78 -16.21
C LYS A 198 6.84 23.79 -16.64
N GLU A 199 7.86 23.32 -17.35
CA GLU A 199 8.76 24.21 -18.05
C GLU A 199 8.23 24.53 -19.44
N ASP A 200 8.12 25.82 -19.76
CA ASP A 200 7.70 26.29 -21.09
C ASP A 200 8.69 25.94 -22.21
N SER A 201 9.75 25.18 -21.96
CA SER A 201 10.65 24.68 -23.00
C SER A 201 10.42 23.21 -23.37
N LYS A 202 9.61 22.49 -22.59
CA LYS A 202 9.52 21.03 -22.63
C LYS A 202 8.11 20.55 -22.95
N GLU A 203 8.05 19.32 -23.45
CA GLU A 203 6.84 18.52 -23.56
C GLU A 203 6.96 17.36 -22.58
N TYR A 204 5.82 16.90 -22.06
CA TYR A 204 5.80 15.80 -21.11
C TYR A 204 4.88 14.70 -21.58
N TYR A 205 5.28 13.46 -21.35
CA TYR A 205 4.64 12.26 -21.88
C TYR A 205 4.23 11.37 -20.70
N PRO A 206 2.98 11.50 -20.20
CA PRO A 206 2.48 10.63 -19.15
C PRO A 206 2.14 9.24 -19.70
N SER A 207 2.49 8.19 -18.98
CA SER A 207 2.12 6.82 -19.33
C SER A 207 2.02 5.94 -18.09
N ILE A 208 1.05 5.03 -18.07
CA ILE A 208 1.02 3.93 -17.11
C ILE A 208 1.75 2.75 -17.74
N ILE A 209 2.73 2.23 -17.01
CA ILE A 209 3.59 1.12 -17.44
C ILE A 209 3.50 0.00 -16.41
N THR A 210 3.65 -1.23 -16.88
CA THR A 210 3.73 -2.40 -16.02
C THR A 210 4.99 -2.38 -15.15
N GLY A 211 4.87 -2.64 -13.84
CA GLY A 211 5.97 -2.62 -12.88
C GLY A 211 5.62 -1.87 -11.61
N SER A 212 6.62 -1.36 -10.89
CA SER A 212 6.39 -0.48 -9.74
C SER A 212 7.22 0.79 -9.80
N ALA A 213 6.76 1.87 -9.16
CA ALA A 213 7.53 3.11 -9.08
C ALA A 213 8.88 2.92 -8.37
N ALA A 214 8.96 2.00 -7.41
CA ALA A 214 10.19 1.76 -6.65
C ALA A 214 11.26 0.99 -7.45
N THR A 215 10.84 0.02 -8.27
CA THR A 215 11.74 -0.85 -9.05
C THR A 215 11.83 -0.50 -10.52
N GLY A 216 10.97 0.40 -10.99
CA GLY A 216 10.72 0.64 -12.40
C GLY A 216 10.05 -0.55 -13.09
N SER A 217 10.15 -0.54 -14.42
CA SER A 217 9.62 -1.58 -15.29
C SER A 217 10.72 -2.57 -15.70
N LEU A 218 10.46 -3.88 -15.52
CA LEU A 218 11.31 -4.94 -16.08
C LEU A 218 10.90 -5.31 -17.52
N ILE A 219 9.66 -4.99 -17.90
CA ILE A 219 9.07 -5.24 -19.21
C ILE A 219 8.41 -3.93 -19.66
N ASN A 220 8.90 -3.27 -20.71
CA ASN A 220 8.38 -1.98 -21.20
C ASN A 220 6.95 -2.08 -21.82
N GLU A 221 6.04 -2.78 -21.15
CA GLU A 221 4.64 -2.92 -21.50
C GLU A 221 3.88 -1.71 -20.98
N VAL A 222 3.55 -0.81 -21.91
CA VAL A 222 2.73 0.36 -21.67
C VAL A 222 1.27 -0.08 -21.59
N ILE A 223 0.63 0.17 -20.45
CA ILE A 223 -0.80 -0.08 -20.22
C ILE A 223 -1.62 1.03 -20.90
N VAL A 224 -1.20 2.28 -20.72
CA VAL A 224 -1.80 3.42 -21.42
C VAL A 224 -0.76 4.51 -21.64
N SER A 225 -0.76 5.08 -22.84
CA SER A 225 -0.10 6.36 -23.11
C SER A 225 -1.15 7.45 -23.17
N LEU A 226 -0.95 8.48 -22.36
CA LEU A 226 -1.78 9.67 -22.42
C LEU A 226 -1.25 10.61 -23.52
N PRO A 227 -2.09 11.51 -24.06
CA PRO A 227 -1.63 12.59 -24.92
C PRO A 227 -0.48 13.38 -24.26
N PRO A 228 0.44 13.97 -25.04
CA PRO A 228 1.50 14.77 -24.46
C PRO A 228 0.94 16.04 -23.82
N ILE A 229 1.51 16.43 -22.68
CA ILE A 229 1.35 17.75 -22.10
C ILE A 229 2.29 18.68 -22.88
N LEU A 230 1.71 19.46 -23.79
CA LEU A 230 2.46 20.28 -24.72
C LEU A 230 2.92 21.59 -24.08
N LYS A 231 4.11 22.03 -24.49
CA LYS A 231 4.72 23.32 -24.16
C LYS A 231 3.76 24.52 -24.26
N PHE A 232 2.94 24.55 -25.33
CA PHE A 232 2.00 25.62 -25.66
C PHE A 232 0.52 25.17 -25.58
N GLY A 233 0.19 24.21 -24.71
CA GLY A 233 -1.22 23.87 -24.44
C GLY A 233 -2.03 25.11 -24.06
N ASN A 234 -3.35 25.10 -24.33
CA ASN A 234 -4.19 26.27 -24.03
C ASN A 234 -4.03 26.68 -22.54
N GLU A 235 -4.17 27.97 -22.23
CA GLU A 235 -3.91 28.48 -20.87
C GLU A 235 -4.84 27.87 -19.79
N THR A 236 -5.91 27.20 -20.20
CA THR A 236 -6.89 26.56 -19.30
C THR A 236 -6.58 25.09 -18.99
N THR A 237 -5.75 24.41 -19.80
CA THR A 237 -5.37 22.98 -19.62
C THR A 237 -3.86 22.70 -19.74
N GLY A 238 -3.01 23.73 -19.85
CA GLY A 238 -1.62 23.60 -20.29
C GLY A 238 -0.71 22.66 -19.48
N ASN A 239 -1.11 22.25 -18.27
CA ASN A 239 -0.35 21.35 -17.40
C ASN A 239 -0.99 19.96 -17.28
N ILE A 240 -1.95 19.63 -18.14
CA ILE A 240 -2.86 18.50 -17.96
C ILE A 240 -2.89 17.64 -19.21
N SER A 241 -2.94 16.33 -19.01
CA SER A 241 -3.29 15.36 -20.04
C SER A 241 -4.31 14.38 -19.50
N PHE A 242 -5.19 13.87 -20.36
CA PHE A 242 -6.17 12.86 -19.97
C PHE A 242 -6.56 11.97 -21.16
N ALA A 243 -7.04 10.77 -20.86
CA ALA A 243 -7.51 9.80 -21.83
C ALA A 243 -8.55 8.86 -21.21
N ASN A 244 -9.43 8.30 -22.04
CA ASN A 244 -10.27 7.19 -21.64
C ASN A 244 -9.50 5.88 -21.76
N LEU A 245 -9.52 5.10 -20.69
CA LEU A 245 -8.87 3.80 -20.59
C LEU A 245 -9.91 2.69 -20.82
N SER A 246 -9.85 2.05 -21.99
CA SER A 246 -10.92 1.17 -22.48
C SER A 246 -11.01 -0.20 -21.83
N ASP A 247 -9.92 -0.65 -21.21
CA ASP A 247 -9.80 -2.02 -20.68
C ASP A 247 -9.95 -2.07 -19.15
N PHE A 248 -10.14 -0.90 -18.52
CA PHE A 248 -10.19 -0.77 -17.08
C PHE A 248 -11.38 0.12 -16.68
N THR A 249 -12.28 -0.44 -15.88
CA THR A 249 -13.47 0.26 -15.35
C THR A 249 -13.26 0.80 -13.94
N ASP A 250 -12.27 0.29 -13.23
CA ASP A 250 -11.95 0.63 -11.86
C ASP A 250 -10.42 0.74 -11.68
N PRO A 251 -9.90 1.67 -10.87
CA PRO A 251 -8.47 1.80 -10.62
C PRO A 251 -7.81 0.50 -10.15
N MET A 252 -8.48 -0.31 -9.31
CA MET A 252 -7.94 -1.57 -8.79
C MET A 252 -7.81 -2.66 -9.85
N ALA A 253 -8.46 -2.52 -11.01
CA ALA A 253 -8.28 -3.45 -12.12
C ALA A 253 -6.86 -3.35 -12.72
N ILE A 254 -6.16 -2.23 -12.51
CA ILE A 254 -4.74 -2.08 -12.83
C ILE A 254 -3.92 -2.76 -11.72
N ASP A 255 -3.74 -4.08 -11.82
CA ASP A 255 -3.05 -4.88 -10.78
C ASP A 255 -1.55 -4.58 -10.67
N ASN A 256 -0.91 -4.23 -11.78
CA ASN A 256 0.54 -4.04 -11.86
C ASN A 256 0.88 -2.77 -12.66
N GLY A 257 0.48 -1.60 -12.17
CA GLY A 257 0.76 -0.33 -12.85
C GLY A 257 1.51 0.66 -11.97
N PHE A 258 2.39 1.44 -12.60
CA PHE A 258 2.84 2.72 -12.08
C PHE A 258 2.74 3.77 -13.17
N MET A 259 2.39 5.01 -12.79
CA MET A 259 2.43 6.16 -13.68
C MET A 259 3.84 6.71 -13.72
N THR A 260 4.31 7.08 -14.90
CA THR A 260 5.53 7.86 -15.11
C THR A 260 5.25 9.04 -16.03
N VAL A 261 6.05 10.09 -15.88
CA VAL A 261 6.06 11.25 -16.78
C VAL A 261 7.48 11.49 -17.25
N THR A 262 7.68 11.48 -18.56
CA THR A 262 8.99 11.69 -19.20
C THR A 262 9.00 12.91 -20.10
N GLU A 263 10.17 13.49 -20.36
CA GLU A 263 10.33 14.62 -21.31
C GLU A 263 10.32 14.18 -22.79
N GLU A 264 10.38 12.87 -23.06
CA GLU A 264 10.32 12.30 -24.41
C GLU A 264 9.51 10.99 -24.41
N SER A 265 8.89 10.66 -25.54
CA SER A 265 7.88 9.60 -25.67
C SER A 265 8.37 8.17 -25.47
N THR A 266 9.67 7.88 -25.60
CA THR A 266 10.16 6.48 -25.57
C THR A 266 11.45 6.23 -24.79
N ALA A 267 12.14 7.26 -24.28
CA ALA A 267 13.36 7.11 -23.47
C ALA A 267 13.81 8.40 -22.77
N GLY A 268 12.89 9.36 -22.56
CA GLY A 268 13.23 10.68 -22.04
C GLY A 268 13.62 10.66 -20.56
N LEU A 269 14.14 11.78 -20.08
CA LEU A 269 14.34 12.01 -18.65
C LEU A 269 13.00 11.83 -17.92
N GLU A 270 12.94 10.90 -16.98
CA GLU A 270 11.83 10.76 -16.06
C GLU A 270 11.84 11.92 -15.08
N ILE A 271 10.74 12.67 -15.02
CA ILE A 271 10.59 13.79 -14.08
C ILE A 271 9.81 13.37 -12.83
N GLY A 272 8.96 12.36 -12.93
CA GLY A 272 8.25 11.83 -11.78
C GLY A 272 7.52 10.51 -12.06
N ARG A 273 7.29 9.76 -10.98
CA ARG A 273 6.60 8.47 -11.02
C ARG A 273 5.84 8.17 -9.72
N GLY A 274 4.86 7.27 -9.80
CA GLY A 274 4.08 6.84 -8.64
C GLY A 274 3.29 5.57 -8.93
N ASP A 275 3.17 4.69 -7.94
CA ASP A 275 2.36 3.48 -8.04
C ASP A 275 0.87 3.85 -8.20
N VAL A 276 0.14 3.12 -9.06
CA VAL A 276 -1.29 3.34 -9.30
C VAL A 276 -2.09 2.03 -9.19
N GLY A 277 -3.39 2.16 -8.97
CA GLY A 277 -4.30 1.01 -8.91
C GLY A 277 -3.93 0.02 -7.80
N GLY A 278 -3.88 -1.27 -8.13
CA GLY A 278 -3.54 -2.35 -7.20
C GLY A 278 -2.15 -2.23 -6.57
N ASN A 279 -1.23 -1.51 -7.22
CA ASN A 279 0.10 -1.28 -6.69
C ASN A 279 0.15 -0.24 -5.57
N GLU A 280 -0.87 0.59 -5.37
CA GLU A 280 -0.90 1.60 -4.31
C GLU A 280 -0.48 0.98 -2.96
N LEU A 281 0.43 1.62 -2.23
CA LEU A 281 0.82 1.18 -0.89
C LEU A 281 -0.30 1.49 0.10
N THR A 282 -0.63 0.53 0.97
CA THR A 282 -1.69 0.72 1.99
C THR A 282 -1.24 1.62 3.14
N GLY A 283 0.07 1.80 3.30
CA GLY A 283 0.69 2.41 4.47
C GLY A 283 1.00 1.41 5.59
N SER A 284 0.52 0.16 5.50
CA SER A 284 0.94 -0.92 6.40
C SER A 284 2.38 -1.33 6.08
N TYR A 285 3.20 -1.45 7.12
CA TYR A 285 4.54 -2.00 6.99
C TYR A 285 5.01 -2.71 8.27
N ASN A 286 6.02 -3.56 8.13
CA ASN A 286 6.79 -4.12 9.23
C ASN A 286 8.28 -3.89 8.98
N ASP A 287 8.98 -3.44 10.02
CA ASP A 287 10.43 -3.25 10.00
C ASP A 287 11.12 -4.37 10.79
N TYR A 288 12.21 -4.87 10.23
CA TYR A 288 13.04 -5.92 10.80
C TYR A 288 14.50 -5.47 10.81
N VAL A 289 15.23 -5.94 11.82
CA VAL A 289 16.67 -5.70 11.94
C VAL A 289 17.39 -6.55 10.90
N PHE A 290 18.35 -5.95 10.18
CA PHE A 290 19.25 -6.63 9.25
C PHE A 290 20.67 -6.54 9.81
N ASP A 291 21.09 -7.54 10.59
CA ASP A 291 22.35 -7.47 11.34
C ASP A 291 23.12 -8.78 11.16
N ASN A 292 24.39 -8.73 11.53
CA ASN A 292 25.25 -9.89 11.64
C ASN A 292 25.71 -10.04 13.06
N GLU A 293 25.14 -11.04 13.71
CA GLU A 293 25.47 -11.29 15.10
C GLU A 293 26.89 -11.86 15.27
N LYS A 294 27.49 -12.48 14.24
CA LYS A 294 28.92 -12.90 14.25
C LYS A 294 29.82 -11.68 14.19
N ASN A 295 29.39 -10.65 13.48
CA ASN A 295 30.14 -9.42 13.29
C ASN A 295 29.21 -8.21 13.36
N LYS A 296 29.00 -7.70 14.58
CA LYS A 296 28.07 -6.59 14.92
C LYS A 296 28.39 -5.25 14.24
N SER A 297 29.38 -5.22 13.34
CA SER A 297 29.73 -4.05 12.55
C SER A 297 28.81 -3.84 11.35
N TYR A 298 28.15 -4.91 10.86
CA TYR A 298 27.20 -4.82 9.74
C TYR A 298 25.78 -4.69 10.26
N LYS A 299 25.14 -3.53 10.05
CA LYS A 299 23.76 -3.28 10.50
C LYS A 299 22.94 -2.62 9.41
N GLY A 300 21.64 -2.86 9.42
CA GLY A 300 20.70 -2.36 8.45
C GLY A 300 19.26 -2.60 8.87
N THR A 301 18.35 -2.33 7.95
CA THR A 301 16.91 -2.52 8.13
C THR A 301 16.34 -3.20 6.90
N VAL A 302 15.38 -4.12 7.13
CA VAL A 302 14.47 -4.64 6.12
C VAL A 302 13.07 -4.11 6.42
N ARG A 303 12.35 -3.63 5.42
CA ARG A 303 10.97 -3.18 5.50
C ARG A 303 10.11 -3.98 4.53
N LEU A 304 9.02 -4.58 5.03
CA LEU A 304 7.96 -5.15 4.20
C LEU A 304 6.82 -4.14 4.11
N GLN A 305 6.38 -3.79 2.90
CA GLN A 305 5.27 -2.85 2.68
C GLN A 305 4.14 -3.54 1.91
N GLU A 306 2.92 -3.37 2.39
CA GLU A 306 1.73 -3.95 1.77
C GLU A 306 1.21 -3.07 0.63
N ARG A 307 0.88 -3.70 -0.49
CA ARG A 307 0.15 -3.09 -1.61
C ARG A 307 -1.35 -3.36 -1.49
N ARG A 308 -2.19 -2.52 -2.10
CA ARG A 308 -3.66 -2.67 -2.10
C ARG A 308 -4.14 -4.00 -2.67
N ASN A 309 -3.41 -4.57 -3.64
CA ASN A 309 -3.66 -5.92 -4.17
C ASN A 309 -3.12 -7.06 -3.27
N GLY A 310 -2.58 -6.73 -2.10
CA GLY A 310 -2.08 -7.66 -1.08
C GLY A 310 -0.68 -8.21 -1.34
N TYR A 311 0.00 -7.85 -2.43
CA TYR A 311 1.41 -8.22 -2.66
C TYR A 311 2.36 -7.34 -1.82
N THR A 312 3.65 -7.69 -1.82
CA THR A 312 4.65 -7.05 -0.97
C THR A 312 5.74 -6.35 -1.77
N LEU A 313 6.03 -5.11 -1.39
CA LEU A 313 7.29 -4.44 -1.71
C LEU A 313 8.27 -4.63 -0.56
N ILE A 314 9.44 -5.20 -0.85
CA ILE A 314 10.52 -5.36 0.13
C ILE A 314 11.55 -4.24 -0.09
N GLY A 315 11.76 -3.42 0.93
CA GLY A 315 12.85 -2.45 1.00
C GLY A 315 13.95 -2.95 1.94
N TYR A 316 15.22 -2.76 1.61
CA TYR A 316 16.33 -3.03 2.54
C TYR A 316 17.49 -2.08 2.32
N GLN A 317 18.18 -1.77 3.40
CA GLN A 317 19.35 -0.90 3.40
C GLN A 317 20.32 -1.28 4.51
N MET A 318 21.59 -0.93 4.34
CA MET A 318 22.57 -0.91 5.42
C MET A 318 22.61 0.48 6.06
N HIS A 319 22.82 0.53 7.37
CA HIS A 319 23.07 1.78 8.09
C HIS A 319 24.53 2.20 7.89
N SER A 320 24.75 3.50 7.67
CA SER A 320 26.07 4.05 7.35
C SER A 320 27.13 3.76 8.43
N GLY A 321 28.34 3.41 7.96
CA GLY A 321 29.52 3.10 8.78
C GLY A 321 30.67 2.49 7.96
N ASP A 322 31.85 2.27 8.57
CA ASP A 322 33.07 1.74 7.92
C ASP A 322 32.95 0.31 7.35
N HIS A 323 31.75 -0.28 7.39
CA HIS A 323 31.51 -1.71 7.16
C HIS A 323 30.37 -1.94 6.15
N ASN A 324 30.16 -1.06 5.16
CA ASN A 324 29.33 -1.46 4.02
C ASN A 324 30.05 -2.54 3.19
N PRO A 325 29.31 -3.48 2.55
CA PRO A 325 29.90 -4.44 1.62
C PRO A 325 30.82 -3.74 0.62
N SER A 326 32.07 -4.21 0.53
CA SER A 326 33.07 -3.66 -0.38
C SER A 326 32.85 -4.08 -1.84
N GLN A 327 31.96 -5.05 -2.05
CA GLN A 327 31.54 -5.60 -3.33
C GLN A 327 30.02 -5.72 -3.38
N ASN A 328 29.49 -5.88 -4.59
CA ASN A 328 28.08 -6.17 -4.78
C ASN A 328 27.73 -7.48 -4.08
N SER A 329 26.53 -7.54 -3.52
CA SER A 329 26.11 -8.67 -2.71
C SER A 329 24.77 -9.20 -3.19
N SER A 330 24.71 -10.51 -3.39
CA SER A 330 23.48 -11.23 -3.64
C SER A 330 22.59 -11.14 -2.41
N VAL A 331 21.31 -10.79 -2.61
CA VAL A 331 20.31 -10.75 -1.54
C VAL A 331 19.16 -11.67 -1.90
N GLY A 332 18.77 -12.56 -0.99
CA GLY A 332 17.69 -13.53 -1.25
C GLY A 332 16.74 -13.68 -0.07
N LEU A 333 15.53 -14.15 -0.39
CA LEU A 333 14.50 -14.57 0.55
C LEU A 333 14.47 -16.10 0.60
N TYR A 334 14.51 -16.67 1.81
CA TYR A 334 14.69 -18.10 2.07
C TYR A 334 13.64 -18.64 3.03
N ILE A 335 13.20 -19.89 2.82
CA ILE A 335 12.38 -20.65 3.78
C ILE A 335 13.23 -21.55 4.67
N SER A 336 12.86 -21.59 5.95
CA SER A 336 13.31 -22.58 6.94
C SER A 336 14.80 -22.55 7.30
N ASN A 337 15.07 -22.86 8.58
CA ASN A 337 16.36 -23.13 9.22
C ASN A 337 17.44 -22.06 8.98
N HIS A 338 17.62 -21.16 9.94
CA HIS A 338 18.51 -20.00 9.91
C HIS A 338 19.99 -20.36 9.59
N ILE A 339 20.41 -21.63 9.71
CA ILE A 339 21.82 -22.04 9.81
C ILE A 339 22.18 -23.33 9.05
N GLN A 340 21.22 -24.20 8.75
CA GLN A 340 21.52 -25.46 8.04
C GLN A 340 21.26 -25.26 6.56
N TYR A 341 22.35 -25.17 5.78
CA TYR A 341 22.47 -24.97 4.31
C TYR A 341 21.55 -25.80 3.37
N ASN A 342 20.56 -26.55 3.87
CA ASN A 342 19.51 -27.23 3.13
C ASN A 342 18.23 -26.39 3.06
N GLU A 343 18.33 -25.17 2.53
CA GLU A 343 17.23 -24.21 2.47
C GLU A 343 16.61 -24.17 1.07
N GLY A 344 15.30 -23.90 1.04
CA GLY A 344 14.63 -23.53 -0.20
C GLY A 344 14.77 -22.03 -0.42
N GLU A 345 15.50 -21.62 -1.45
CA GLU A 345 15.40 -20.24 -1.94
C GLU A 345 13.98 -20.01 -2.45
N VAL A 346 13.35 -18.95 -1.96
CA VAL A 346 12.01 -18.54 -2.36
C VAL A 346 12.10 -17.63 -3.57
N THR A 347 12.97 -16.63 -3.47
CA THR A 347 13.28 -15.71 -4.56
C THR A 347 14.57 -14.97 -4.30
N GLN A 348 15.25 -14.64 -5.39
CA GLN A 348 16.31 -13.65 -5.39
C GLN A 348 15.69 -12.25 -5.31
N LEU A 349 16.31 -11.36 -4.52
CA LEU A 349 16.02 -9.93 -4.45
C LEU A 349 17.06 -9.17 -5.28
N VAL A 350 16.84 -7.87 -5.46
CA VAL A 350 17.76 -6.98 -6.17
C VAL A 350 19.16 -7.05 -5.53
N GLU A 351 20.21 -6.96 -6.34
CA GLU A 351 21.56 -6.97 -5.79
C GLU A 351 21.86 -5.69 -5.02
N TYR A 352 22.41 -5.85 -3.82
CA TYR A 352 22.92 -4.73 -3.05
C TYR A 352 24.19 -4.19 -3.72
N GLN A 353 24.19 -2.92 -4.10
CA GLN A 353 25.37 -2.29 -4.71
C GLN A 353 26.40 -1.89 -3.64
N SER A 354 27.66 -2.22 -3.90
CA SER A 354 28.76 -1.98 -2.94
C SER A 354 28.80 -0.54 -2.44
N LYS A 355 29.09 -0.36 -1.14
CA LYS A 355 29.22 0.96 -0.48
C LYS A 355 28.01 1.89 -0.61
N SER A 356 26.84 1.39 -1.02
CA SER A 356 25.60 2.16 -1.06
C SER A 356 25.11 2.49 0.34
N GLU A 357 24.43 3.61 0.50
CA GLU A 357 23.60 3.95 1.66
C GLU A 357 22.11 4.05 1.26
N SER A 358 21.80 3.75 0.00
CA SER A 358 20.44 3.82 -0.53
C SER A 358 19.61 2.61 -0.10
N VAL A 359 18.29 2.82 -0.04
CA VAL A 359 17.32 1.73 0.03
C VAL A 359 17.26 1.02 -1.31
N PHE A 360 17.36 -0.30 -1.27
CA PHE A 360 17.11 -1.18 -2.40
C PHE A 360 15.70 -1.73 -2.28
N TYR A 361 14.98 -1.78 -3.40
CA TYR A 361 13.61 -2.26 -3.45
C TYR A 361 13.52 -3.51 -4.32
N SER A 362 12.68 -4.45 -3.90
CA SER A 362 12.35 -5.65 -4.67
C SER A 362 10.85 -5.88 -4.61
N ASP A 363 10.23 -5.94 -5.78
CA ASP A 363 8.79 -6.17 -5.92
C ASP A 363 8.53 -7.68 -5.99
N VAL A 364 8.03 -8.25 -4.89
CA VAL A 364 7.89 -9.70 -4.73
C VAL A 364 6.44 -10.10 -4.96
N ARG A 365 6.09 -10.19 -6.24
CA ARG A 365 4.71 -10.42 -6.70
C ARG A 365 4.20 -11.85 -6.56
N GLN A 366 5.08 -12.78 -6.21
CA GLN A 366 4.70 -14.18 -5.97
C GLN A 366 4.30 -14.45 -4.51
N LEU A 367 4.40 -13.46 -3.62
CA LEU A 367 4.07 -13.60 -2.19
C LEU A 367 3.13 -12.51 -1.72
N LYS A 368 2.10 -12.90 -0.97
CA LYS A 368 1.23 -11.93 -0.30
C LYS A 368 1.88 -11.42 0.98
N TYR A 369 1.54 -10.18 1.35
CA TYR A 369 2.03 -9.53 2.56
C TYR A 369 1.70 -10.35 3.81
N ASN A 370 0.44 -10.77 3.95
CA ASN A 370 0.01 -11.60 5.09
C ASN A 370 0.68 -12.98 5.11
N GLU A 371 1.03 -13.55 3.95
CA GLU A 371 1.77 -14.83 3.90
C GLU A 371 3.18 -14.68 4.47
N LEU A 372 3.87 -13.58 4.14
CA LEU A 372 5.19 -13.28 4.71
C LEU A 372 5.13 -13.10 6.23
N LEU A 373 4.06 -12.50 6.76
CA LEU A 373 3.93 -12.24 8.20
C LEU A 373 3.69 -13.50 9.04
N VAL A 374 3.08 -14.54 8.47
CA VAL A 374 2.74 -15.79 9.18
C VAL A 374 3.68 -16.95 8.88
N SER A 375 4.79 -16.66 8.19
CA SER A 375 5.75 -17.68 7.74
C SER A 375 7.13 -17.46 8.34
N ASP A 376 7.89 -18.55 8.41
CA ASP A 376 9.27 -18.58 8.89
C ASP A 376 10.25 -18.29 7.75
N TYR A 377 10.30 -17.02 7.33
CA TYR A 377 11.20 -16.55 6.29
C TYR A 377 12.40 -15.80 6.84
N HIS A 378 13.47 -15.77 6.03
CA HIS A 378 14.69 -15.04 6.31
C HIS A 378 15.17 -14.31 5.06
N ILE A 379 15.70 -13.09 5.23
CA ILE A 379 16.40 -12.36 4.18
C ILE A 379 17.89 -12.38 4.48
N ARG A 380 18.71 -12.70 3.48
CA ARG A 380 20.17 -12.81 3.62
C ARG A 380 20.87 -12.01 2.56
N MET A 381 21.98 -11.37 2.95
CA MET A 381 22.93 -10.75 2.04
C MET A 381 24.25 -11.51 2.12
N PHE A 382 24.71 -12.08 1.01
CA PHE A 382 25.92 -12.93 0.97
C PHE A 382 27.20 -12.13 0.77
N GLN A 383 28.33 -12.67 1.22
CA GLN A 383 29.66 -12.14 0.93
C GLN A 383 30.06 -12.48 -0.52
N GLY A 384 29.48 -11.75 -1.49
CA GLY A 384 29.70 -11.93 -2.93
C GLY A 384 28.43 -12.31 -3.71
N THR A 385 28.59 -12.60 -5.00
CA THR A 385 27.49 -12.87 -5.93
C THR A 385 27.41 -14.32 -6.42
N GLU A 386 28.46 -15.12 -6.27
CA GLU A 386 28.58 -16.43 -6.97
C GLU A 386 28.33 -17.66 -6.09
N ASP A 387 28.58 -17.60 -4.77
CA ASP A 387 28.47 -18.77 -3.86
C ASP A 387 27.39 -18.61 -2.78
N LYS A 388 26.20 -19.17 -3.02
CA LYS A 388 25.06 -19.22 -2.07
C LYS A 388 25.27 -20.19 -0.89
N GLY A 389 26.37 -20.94 -0.88
CA GLY A 389 26.81 -21.79 0.23
C GLY A 389 27.82 -21.13 1.18
N GLY A 390 28.10 -19.83 1.00
CA GLY A 390 29.14 -19.09 1.72
C GLY A 390 28.68 -18.25 2.91
N ASP A 391 29.62 -17.53 3.51
CA ASP A 391 29.38 -16.56 4.59
C ASP A 391 28.44 -15.43 4.15
N TYR A 392 27.64 -14.92 5.08
CA TYR A 392 26.75 -13.79 4.86
C TYR A 392 27.26 -12.52 5.55
N TYR A 393 26.92 -11.36 4.97
CA TYR A 393 27.14 -10.05 5.59
C TYR A 393 26.12 -9.77 6.67
N VAL A 394 24.83 -10.07 6.44
CA VAL A 394 23.73 -9.82 7.37
C VAL A 394 22.57 -10.78 7.10
N VAL A 395 21.76 -11.03 8.14
CA VAL A 395 20.52 -11.80 8.08
C VAL A 395 19.40 -11.05 8.79
N SER A 396 18.19 -11.15 8.26
CA SER A 396 16.98 -10.63 8.89
C SER A 396 15.96 -11.74 9.00
N ASN A 397 15.49 -11.99 10.23
CA ASN A 397 14.39 -12.90 10.50
C ASN A 397 13.07 -12.12 10.36
N ILE A 398 12.19 -12.58 9.48
CA ILE A 398 10.92 -11.89 9.20
C ILE A 398 9.72 -12.79 9.52
N GLY A 399 8.52 -12.21 9.55
CA GLY A 399 7.31 -12.95 9.87
C GLY A 399 7.36 -13.60 11.24
N THR A 400 7.01 -14.89 11.32
CA THR A 400 6.98 -15.62 12.59
C THR A 400 8.37 -16.08 13.06
N ALA A 401 9.37 -16.03 12.19
CA ALA A 401 10.76 -16.26 12.55
C ALA A 401 11.40 -15.05 13.26
N ALA A 402 10.80 -13.86 13.15
CA ALA A 402 11.30 -12.65 13.79
C ALA A 402 11.44 -12.81 15.31
N TYR A 403 12.42 -12.13 15.91
CA TYR A 403 12.60 -12.16 17.37
C TYR A 403 11.54 -11.32 18.08
N THR A 404 11.09 -11.79 19.25
CA THR A 404 10.17 -11.02 20.12
C THR A 404 10.89 -9.90 20.88
N GLY A 405 12.22 -9.88 20.86
CA GLY A 405 13.07 -9.05 21.72
C GLY A 405 13.38 -9.70 23.07
N THR A 406 12.71 -10.80 23.43
CA THR A 406 13.01 -11.57 24.64
C THR A 406 14.25 -12.43 24.44
N THR A 407 15.25 -12.21 25.30
CA THR A 407 16.53 -12.94 25.29
C THR A 407 16.90 -13.29 26.73
N SER A 408 17.34 -14.53 26.96
CA SER A 408 18.08 -14.93 28.17
C SER A 408 19.55 -15.02 27.80
N GLU A 409 20.44 -14.48 28.63
CA GLU A 409 21.89 -14.55 28.45
C GLU A 409 22.51 -15.14 29.72
N THR A 410 23.31 -16.20 29.56
CA THR A 410 24.00 -16.86 30.66
C THR A 410 25.49 -16.94 30.39
N SER A 411 26.28 -16.50 31.35
CA SER A 411 27.73 -16.69 31.34
C SER A 411 28.10 -18.01 32.02
N ILE A 412 28.92 -18.82 31.35
CA ILE A 412 29.39 -20.10 31.88
C ILE A 412 30.57 -19.87 32.81
N THR A 413 30.47 -20.46 34.01
CA THR A 413 31.53 -20.56 35.02
C THR A 413 32.30 -21.87 34.82
N TYR A 414 33.62 -21.80 34.75
CA TYR A 414 34.49 -22.97 34.61
C TYR A 414 35.02 -23.44 35.96
N PHE A 415 35.23 -24.76 36.12
CA PHE A 415 35.71 -25.35 37.39
C PHE A 415 37.22 -25.17 37.62
N GLU A 416 37.97 -24.86 36.56
CA GLU A 416 39.41 -24.65 36.57
C GLU A 416 39.74 -23.47 35.63
N ASP A 417 40.91 -22.86 35.78
CA ASP A 417 41.43 -21.78 34.89
C ASP A 417 41.77 -22.29 33.46
N ILE A 418 41.00 -23.26 32.94
CA ILE A 418 41.19 -23.91 31.64
C ILE A 418 40.90 -22.95 30.48
N ILE A 419 39.98 -21.99 30.67
CA ILE A 419 39.62 -20.99 29.66
C ILE A 419 39.69 -19.61 30.30
N ALA A 420 40.49 -18.71 29.72
CA ALA A 420 40.76 -17.39 30.27
C ALA A 420 39.54 -16.44 30.25
N GLU A 421 38.50 -16.76 29.48
CA GLU A 421 37.35 -15.88 29.27
C GLU A 421 36.02 -16.65 29.24
N PRO A 422 34.91 -16.03 29.68
CA PRO A 422 33.61 -16.70 29.82
C PRO A 422 32.99 -17.04 28.45
N LEU A 423 32.47 -18.26 28.33
CA LEU A 423 31.52 -18.62 27.27
C LEU A 423 30.16 -18.03 27.63
N LYS A 424 29.47 -17.44 26.66
CA LYS A 424 28.11 -16.95 26.82
C LYS A 424 27.14 -17.75 25.98
N VAL A 425 26.01 -18.12 26.56
CA VAL A 425 24.90 -18.74 25.85
C VAL A 425 23.73 -17.79 25.90
N LYS A 426 23.14 -17.49 24.73
CA LYS A 426 21.93 -16.69 24.61
C LYS A 426 20.82 -17.53 24.02
N LEU A 427 19.65 -17.44 24.60
CA LEU A 427 18.43 -18.01 24.03
C LEU A 427 17.54 -16.85 23.61
N LYS A 428 17.18 -16.81 22.33
CA LYS A 428 16.36 -15.76 21.72
C LYS A 428 15.02 -16.34 21.32
N GLN A 429 13.96 -15.72 21.82
CA GLN A 429 12.61 -16.13 21.49
C GLN A 429 12.19 -15.56 20.12
N ARG A 430 11.63 -16.41 19.27
CA ARG A 430 10.97 -16.02 18.02
C ARG A 430 9.46 -15.89 18.22
N VAL A 431 8.78 -15.17 17.31
CA VAL A 431 7.32 -14.96 17.36
C VAL A 431 6.54 -16.28 17.30
N ASN A 432 7.02 -17.28 16.56
CA ASN A 432 6.45 -18.63 16.54
C ASN A 432 6.65 -19.45 17.84
N GLY A 433 7.29 -18.88 18.87
CA GLY A 433 7.60 -19.56 20.14
C GLY A 433 8.85 -20.46 20.08
N GLN A 434 9.42 -20.67 18.90
CA GLN A 434 10.70 -21.36 18.76
C GLN A 434 11.84 -20.49 19.30
N THR A 435 12.99 -21.14 19.50
CA THR A 435 14.16 -20.48 20.08
C THR A 435 15.36 -20.63 19.18
N GLU A 436 16.12 -19.56 19.07
CA GLU A 436 17.47 -19.60 18.56
C GLU A 436 18.47 -19.56 19.72
N GLY A 437 19.36 -20.54 19.77
CA GLY A 437 20.50 -20.56 20.67
C GLY A 437 21.72 -19.93 20.01
N VAL A 438 22.33 -18.96 20.68
CA VAL A 438 23.58 -18.31 20.27
C VAL A 438 24.65 -18.62 21.31
N ILE A 439 25.76 -19.21 20.86
CA ILE A 439 26.90 -19.57 21.69
C ILE A 439 28.05 -18.63 21.30
N GLU A 440 28.43 -17.73 22.20
CA GLU A 440 29.50 -16.75 22.00
C GLU A 440 30.72 -17.11 22.85
N PHE A 441 31.87 -17.28 22.19
CA PHE A 441 33.18 -17.42 22.82
C PHE A 441 33.87 -16.06 22.85
N ALA A 442 34.42 -15.68 23.99
CA ALA A 442 35.06 -14.38 24.18
C ALA A 442 36.41 -14.25 23.43
N SER A 443 37.12 -15.36 23.22
CA SER A 443 38.38 -15.43 22.47
C SER A 443 38.49 -16.72 21.66
N SER A 444 39.53 -16.78 20.80
CA SER A 444 39.84 -17.96 20.00
C SER A 444 40.19 -19.15 20.89
N ILE A 445 39.25 -20.08 21.04
CA ILE A 445 39.52 -21.38 21.65
C ILE A 445 40.32 -22.24 20.68
N ASN A 446 41.02 -23.25 21.18
CA ASN A 446 41.76 -24.21 20.37
C ASN A 446 40.87 -24.81 19.25
N PRO A 447 41.16 -24.54 17.95
CA PRO A 447 40.34 -24.91 16.78
C PRO A 447 39.99 -26.40 16.69
N GLU A 448 40.81 -27.26 17.31
CA GLU A 448 40.63 -28.70 17.27
C GLU A 448 39.70 -29.24 18.38
N GLU A 449 39.41 -28.43 19.40
CA GLU A 449 38.57 -28.83 20.52
C GLU A 449 37.10 -28.78 20.16
N ARG A 450 36.33 -29.73 20.70
CA ARG A 450 34.88 -29.79 20.55
C ARG A 450 34.21 -29.60 21.90
N TYR A 451 33.22 -28.72 21.91
CA TYR A 451 32.45 -28.38 23.09
C TYR A 451 31.02 -28.87 22.92
N GLU A 452 30.57 -29.73 23.84
CA GLU A 452 29.17 -30.12 23.95
C GLU A 452 28.51 -29.28 25.03
N ILE A 453 27.53 -28.49 24.63
CA ILE A 453 26.75 -27.64 25.54
C ILE A 453 25.34 -28.21 25.60
N THR A 454 24.83 -28.44 26.81
CA THR A 454 23.51 -29.03 27.03
C THR A 454 22.81 -28.34 28.19
N ILE A 455 21.53 -28.05 28.03
CA ILE A 455 20.64 -27.57 29.08
C ILE A 455 20.08 -28.78 29.81
N TYR A 456 20.09 -28.77 31.14
CA TYR A 456 19.54 -29.80 32.00
C TYR A 456 18.47 -29.23 32.91
N LYS A 457 17.48 -30.06 33.26
CA LYS A 457 16.47 -29.73 34.28
C LYS A 457 17.08 -29.83 35.68
N GLY A 458 16.62 -28.97 36.58
CA GLY A 458 17.02 -28.91 37.98
C GLY A 458 18.05 -27.81 38.29
N THR A 459 18.14 -27.45 39.58
CA THR A 459 19.12 -26.50 40.12
C THR A 459 20.44 -27.16 40.55
N ASP A 460 20.47 -28.49 40.71
CA ASP A 460 21.67 -29.19 41.15
C ASP A 460 22.63 -29.47 39.98
N ILE A 461 23.61 -28.59 39.83
CA ILE A 461 24.68 -28.68 38.85
C ILE A 461 25.58 -29.91 39.05
N ASN A 462 25.55 -30.52 40.24
CA ASN A 462 26.37 -31.68 40.62
C ASN A 462 25.58 -32.99 40.61
N GLU A 463 24.29 -32.97 40.21
CA GLU A 463 23.49 -34.19 40.11
C GLU A 463 24.21 -35.20 39.22
N GLU A 464 24.29 -36.45 39.69
CA GLU A 464 25.00 -37.55 39.03
C GLU A 464 24.29 -37.98 37.73
N HIS A 465 22.97 -37.82 37.68
CA HIS A 465 22.11 -38.24 36.57
C HIS A 465 21.11 -37.13 36.18
N PRO A 466 21.60 -35.97 35.73
CA PRO A 466 20.73 -34.87 35.38
C PRO A 466 19.89 -35.22 34.14
N THR A 467 18.66 -34.74 34.09
CA THR A 467 17.79 -34.95 32.91
C THR A 467 18.11 -33.91 31.85
N ALA A 468 18.72 -34.34 30.74
CA ALA A 468 19.01 -33.46 29.60
C ALA A 468 17.70 -32.91 29.01
N LEU A 469 17.63 -31.60 28.86
CA LEU A 469 16.51 -30.88 28.28
C LEU A 469 16.76 -30.62 26.80
N VAL A 470 17.84 -29.91 26.45
CA VAL A 470 18.19 -29.58 25.07
C VAL A 470 19.69 -29.69 24.86
N ASN A 471 20.08 -30.39 23.81
CA ASN A 471 21.47 -30.42 23.36
C ASN A 471 21.70 -29.23 22.42
N LEU A 472 22.50 -28.24 22.83
CA LEU A 472 22.69 -27.01 22.07
C LEU A 472 23.65 -27.17 20.91
N LEU A 473 24.72 -27.96 20.99
CA LEU A 473 25.58 -28.37 19.84
C LEU A 473 26.83 -29.08 20.34
N SER A 474 27.53 -29.74 19.40
CA SER A 474 28.98 -29.94 19.45
C SER A 474 29.63 -28.85 18.60
N VAL A 475 30.07 -27.75 19.21
CA VAL A 475 30.73 -26.65 18.48
C VAL A 475 32.22 -26.93 18.36
N LYS A 476 32.80 -26.72 17.18
CA LYS A 476 34.26 -26.59 17.00
C LYS A 476 34.61 -25.12 16.96
N SER A 477 35.71 -24.70 17.58
CA SER A 477 36.09 -23.27 17.47
C SER A 477 36.63 -22.90 16.08
N SER A 478 36.94 -23.88 15.21
CA SER A 478 37.12 -23.64 13.77
C SER A 478 35.90 -23.00 13.10
N ASP A 479 34.72 -23.12 13.70
CA ASP A 479 33.45 -22.61 13.16
C ASP A 479 33.24 -21.11 13.47
N GLY A 480 34.21 -20.49 14.19
CA GLY A 480 34.21 -19.09 14.59
C GLY A 480 33.88 -18.86 16.07
N ASN A 481 33.96 -17.61 16.50
CA ASN A 481 33.68 -17.23 17.90
C ASN A 481 32.19 -17.21 18.24
N VAL A 482 31.29 -17.31 17.26
CA VAL A 482 29.85 -17.33 17.49
C VAL A 482 29.20 -18.44 16.67
N SER A 483 28.48 -19.33 17.35
CA SER A 483 27.72 -20.42 16.76
C SER A 483 26.22 -20.23 17.05
N TYR A 484 25.38 -20.64 16.11
CA TYR A 484 23.93 -20.50 16.22
C TYR A 484 23.27 -21.86 16.05
N ARG A 485 22.08 -22.01 16.63
CA ARG A 485 21.22 -23.16 16.39
C ARG A 485 19.75 -22.83 16.55
N ASP A 486 18.95 -23.29 15.62
CA ASP A 486 17.51 -23.39 15.83
C ASP A 486 17.17 -24.60 16.73
N LEU A 487 16.50 -24.30 17.84
CA LEU A 487 16.13 -25.27 18.87
C LEU A 487 14.64 -25.58 18.72
N HIS A 488 14.35 -26.68 18.03
CA HIS A 488 12.97 -27.13 17.80
C HIS A 488 12.58 -28.35 18.63
N SER A 489 13.58 -29.08 19.16
CA SER A 489 13.34 -30.31 19.89
C SER A 489 14.21 -30.47 21.14
N ASP A 490 13.64 -31.12 22.14
CA ASP A 490 14.32 -31.58 23.35
C ASP A 490 15.34 -32.70 23.03
N ALA A 491 16.08 -33.14 24.06
CA ALA A 491 17.06 -34.21 23.94
C ALA A 491 16.48 -35.57 23.52
N ASN A 492 15.15 -35.74 23.57
CA ASN A 492 14.43 -36.94 23.15
C ASN A 492 13.75 -36.78 21.78
N GLY A 493 13.85 -35.61 21.14
CA GLY A 493 13.23 -35.31 19.86
C GLY A 493 11.79 -34.79 19.94
N ASN A 494 11.25 -34.50 21.14
CA ASN A 494 9.94 -33.86 21.28
C ASN A 494 10.04 -32.36 21.02
N SER A 495 8.98 -31.72 20.55
CA SER A 495 8.96 -30.26 20.40
C SER A 495 9.23 -29.56 21.74
N ILE A 496 10.04 -28.51 21.70
CA ILE A 496 10.35 -27.67 22.86
C ILE A 496 10.23 -26.20 22.47
N ASP A 497 9.74 -25.38 23.41
CA ASP A 497 9.63 -23.93 23.23
C ASP A 497 10.64 -23.15 24.09
N TYR A 498 10.62 -21.83 23.94
CA TYR A 498 11.45 -20.93 24.73
C TYR A 498 11.21 -21.05 26.24
N ILE A 499 9.95 -21.10 26.68
CA ILE A 499 9.61 -21.04 28.10
C ILE A 499 9.99 -22.34 28.82
N ASP A 500 9.97 -23.48 28.14
CA ASP A 500 10.48 -24.75 28.67
C ASP A 500 11.98 -24.66 29.02
N MET A 501 12.75 -23.92 28.22
CA MET A 501 14.19 -23.75 28.40
C MET A 501 14.56 -22.71 29.46
N VAL A 502 13.84 -21.59 29.53
CA VAL A 502 14.19 -20.49 30.46
C VAL A 502 13.32 -20.41 31.71
N GLY A 503 12.07 -20.88 31.66
CA GLY A 503 11.10 -20.73 32.74
C GLY A 503 11.26 -21.74 33.89
N GLY A 504 12.06 -22.79 33.66
CA GLY A 504 12.39 -23.79 34.67
C GLY A 504 13.64 -23.47 35.48
N GLN A 505 13.77 -24.10 36.63
CA GLN A 505 15.07 -24.25 37.29
C GLN A 505 15.96 -25.13 36.41
N ASN A 506 16.68 -24.52 35.46
CA ASN A 506 17.52 -25.21 34.49
C ASN A 506 18.97 -24.72 34.59
N HIS A 507 19.92 -25.53 34.14
CA HIS A 507 21.33 -25.17 34.09
C HIS A 507 22.01 -25.71 32.83
N TYR A 508 23.00 -24.98 32.35
CA TYR A 508 23.93 -25.44 31.32
C TYR A 508 25.01 -26.31 31.94
N ARG A 509 25.39 -27.38 31.23
CA ARG A 509 26.65 -28.10 31.43
C ARG A 509 27.47 -28.05 30.15
N VAL A 510 28.76 -27.78 30.29
CA VAL A 510 29.71 -27.72 29.18
C VAL A 510 30.72 -28.83 29.32
N LYS A 511 30.81 -29.67 28.29
CA LYS A 511 31.79 -30.75 28.20
C LYS A 511 32.77 -30.47 27.08
N ARG A 512 34.06 -30.67 27.33
CA ARG A 512 35.12 -30.63 26.33
C ARG A 512 35.45 -32.05 25.90
N LYS A 513 35.53 -32.28 24.59
CA LYS A 513 36.01 -33.55 24.04
C LYS A 513 37.54 -33.60 24.11
N ILE A 514 38.07 -34.62 24.77
CA ILE A 514 39.51 -34.91 24.86
C ILE A 514 39.92 -36.02 23.89
N ASP A 515 41.23 -36.15 23.67
CA ASP A 515 41.81 -37.20 22.83
C ASP A 515 41.31 -38.59 23.22
N GLY A 516 40.95 -39.41 22.22
CA GLY A 516 40.35 -40.72 22.43
C GLY A 516 38.82 -40.73 22.53
N GLY A 517 38.16 -39.57 22.41
CA GLY A 517 36.70 -39.47 22.27
C GLY A 517 35.92 -39.36 23.58
N THR A 518 36.63 -39.29 24.70
CA THR A 518 36.04 -39.05 26.03
C THR A 518 35.66 -37.58 26.17
N TYR A 519 34.66 -37.30 27.01
CA TYR A 519 34.22 -35.94 27.33
C TYR A 519 34.53 -35.63 28.80
N GLU A 520 35.12 -34.48 29.04
CA GLU A 520 35.42 -33.94 30.36
C GLU A 520 34.47 -32.77 30.68
N TYR A 521 33.94 -32.74 31.89
CA TYR A 521 33.07 -31.65 32.34
C TYR A 521 33.92 -30.47 32.80
N ILE A 522 33.74 -29.31 32.16
CA ILE A 522 34.64 -28.17 32.36
C ILE A 522 33.94 -26.92 32.91
N GLY A 523 32.62 -26.82 32.82
CA GLY A 523 31.90 -25.65 33.32
C GLY A 523 30.39 -25.77 33.30
N TYR A 524 29.73 -24.80 33.93
CA TYR A 524 28.28 -24.73 34.11
C TYR A 524 27.77 -23.30 34.11
N GLY A 525 26.46 -23.11 33.90
CA GLY A 525 25.80 -21.82 34.09
C GLY A 525 24.35 -22.03 34.51
N ILE A 526 23.80 -21.16 35.34
CA ILE A 526 22.38 -21.22 35.72
C ILE A 526 21.60 -20.43 34.68
N VAL A 527 20.52 -21.01 34.14
CA VAL A 527 19.62 -20.28 33.24
C VAL A 527 18.85 -19.27 34.08
N GLU A 528 19.03 -17.99 33.79
CA GLU A 528 18.34 -16.88 34.47
C GLU A 528 17.15 -16.36 33.65
#